data_AF-A0A316NH33-F1
#
_entry.id   AF-A0A316NH33-F1
#
_cell.length_a   1.000
_cell.length_b   1.000
_cell.length_c   1.000
_cell.angle_alpha   90.00
_cell.angle_beta   90.00
_cell.angle_gamma   90.00
#
_symmetry.space_group_name_H-M   'P 1'
#
loop_
_entity.id
_entity.type
_entity.pdbx_description
1 polymer ?
#
loop_
_entity_poly.entity_id
_entity_poly.type
_entity_poly.pdbx_seq_one_letter_code
_entity_poly.pdbx_strand_id
1 'polypeptide(L)'
;MILLSISLFVLQKISRAVSKEIVFYLRERLHPLHVQVGEFNASFWDAMERGKLLGYCFQATEVASLVLSNSFVCRGVILSCEHAWISLDYKGKTYVLDPALNLICEQYLYDLFLEPEILAKIPTSFVQQDFSLYQAHQKEEHIPDLILKRLLDVPSSSVYILGSENVRDAFYRTYTAFDGQMENDKVKSLVARFDSRK
;
A
#
# COMPACT_ATOMS: atom_id res chain seq x y z
N MET A 1 12.05 11.97 19.25
CA MET A 1 12.89 11.57 18.10
C MET A 1 13.89 10.45 18.42
N ILE A 2 14.70 10.52 19.49
CA ILE A 2 15.74 9.50 19.79
C ILE A 2 15.16 8.09 20.05
N LEU A 3 14.04 7.99 20.78
CA LEU A 3 13.34 6.71 21.00
C LEU A 3 12.79 6.10 19.70
N LEU A 4 12.32 6.95 18.78
CA LEU A 4 11.78 6.56 17.47
C LEU A 4 12.85 5.91 16.59
N SER A 5 14.05 6.49 16.56
CA SER A 5 15.19 5.93 15.84
C SER A 5 15.65 4.59 16.42
N ILE A 6 15.55 4.39 17.74
CA ILE A 6 15.95 3.14 18.38
C ILE A 6 14.90 2.05 18.12
N SER A 7 13.61 2.33 18.34
CA SER A 7 12.53 1.38 18.08
C SER A 7 12.50 0.95 16.61
N LEU A 8 12.61 1.90 15.68
CA LEU A 8 12.65 1.59 14.24
C LEU A 8 13.90 0.79 13.85
N PHE A 9 15.07 1.13 14.41
CA PHE A 9 16.30 0.38 14.15
C PHE A 9 16.23 -1.06 14.67
N VAL A 10 15.67 -1.26 15.88
CA VAL A 10 15.44 -2.59 16.45
C VAL A 10 14.44 -3.37 15.61
N LEU A 11 13.34 -2.74 15.23
CA LEU A 11 12.32 -3.34 14.36
C LEU A 11 12.84 -3.70 12.97
N GLN A 12 13.70 -2.88 12.37
CA GLN A 12 14.36 -3.21 11.10
C GLN A 12 15.32 -4.40 11.25
N LYS A 13 16.02 -4.52 12.39
CA LYS A 13 16.82 -5.73 12.68
C LYS A 13 15.95 -6.97 12.87
N ILE A 14 14.82 -6.84 13.56
CA ILE A 14 13.86 -7.93 13.78
C ILE A 14 13.20 -8.34 12.46
N SER A 15 12.90 -7.39 11.58
CA SER A 15 12.35 -7.67 10.25
C SER A 15 13.32 -8.51 9.41
N ARG A 16 14.63 -8.27 9.54
CA ARG A 16 15.66 -9.11 8.91
C ARG A 16 15.76 -10.52 9.51
N ALA A 17 15.22 -10.74 10.71
CA ALA A 17 15.17 -12.03 11.38
C ALA A 17 13.85 -12.80 11.13
N VAL A 18 12.91 -12.21 10.40
CA VAL A 18 11.65 -12.88 10.03
C VAL A 18 11.93 -14.09 9.13
N SER A 19 11.04 -15.09 9.17
CA SER A 19 11.20 -16.29 8.36
C SER A 19 11.33 -15.95 6.86
N LYS A 20 12.31 -16.55 6.19
CA LYS A 20 12.49 -16.40 4.73
C LYS A 20 11.25 -16.82 3.95
N GLU A 21 10.43 -17.72 4.50
CA GLU A 21 9.23 -18.21 3.83
C GLU A 21 8.16 -17.12 3.66
N ILE A 22 7.91 -16.31 4.70
CA ILE A 22 6.93 -15.21 4.59
C ILE A 22 7.46 -14.10 3.67
N VAL A 23 8.77 -13.84 3.70
CA VAL A 23 9.41 -12.88 2.79
C VAL A 23 9.25 -13.34 1.34
N PHE A 24 9.53 -14.61 1.05
CA PHE A 24 9.36 -15.18 -0.28
C PHE A 24 7.90 -15.12 -0.74
N TYR A 25 6.96 -15.52 0.13
CA TYR A 25 5.53 -15.43 -0.14
C TYR A 25 5.10 -14.01 -0.50
N LEU A 26 5.49 -13.01 0.29
CA LEU A 26 5.13 -11.61 0.03
C LEU A 26 5.78 -11.10 -1.25
N ARG A 27 7.05 -11.42 -1.49
CA ARG A 27 7.76 -11.02 -2.72
C ARG A 27 7.10 -11.58 -3.97
N GLU A 28 6.68 -12.84 -3.96
CA GLU A 28 5.93 -13.44 -5.07
C GLU A 28 4.57 -12.75 -5.28
N ARG A 29 3.84 -12.47 -4.21
CA ARG A 29 2.52 -11.82 -4.30
C ARG A 29 2.59 -10.38 -4.80
N LEU A 30 3.61 -9.63 -4.36
CA LEU A 30 3.82 -8.24 -4.73
C LEU A 30 4.53 -8.08 -6.09
N HIS A 31 5.04 -9.16 -6.68
CA HIS A 31 5.76 -9.14 -7.95
C HIS A 31 5.04 -8.41 -9.11
N PRO A 32 3.71 -8.51 -9.27
CA PRO A 32 2.99 -7.79 -10.32
C PRO A 32 3.03 -6.25 -10.18
N LEU A 33 3.41 -5.74 -9.00
CA LEU A 33 3.29 -4.33 -8.67
C LEU A 33 4.59 -3.56 -8.96
N HIS A 34 4.44 -2.43 -9.61
CA HIS A 34 5.46 -1.41 -9.83
C HIS A 34 5.00 -0.08 -9.25
N VAL A 35 5.94 0.72 -8.79
CA VAL A 35 5.65 2.04 -8.23
C VAL A 35 6.48 3.09 -8.94
N GLN A 36 5.84 4.20 -9.27
CA GLN A 36 6.49 5.42 -9.73
C GLN A 36 6.29 6.54 -8.70
N VAL A 37 7.38 7.17 -8.26
CA VAL A 37 7.39 8.32 -7.36
C VAL A 37 8.33 9.38 -7.95
N GLY A 38 7.78 10.42 -8.55
CA GLY A 38 8.56 11.37 -9.37
C GLY A 38 9.31 10.63 -10.48
N GLU A 39 10.62 10.85 -10.56
CA GLU A 39 11.53 10.18 -11.52
C GLU A 39 11.88 8.74 -11.12
N PHE A 40 11.58 8.32 -9.89
CA PHE A 40 11.87 6.96 -9.44
C PHE A 40 10.81 5.99 -9.98
N ASN A 41 11.24 4.90 -10.62
CA ASN A 41 10.38 3.83 -11.12
C ASN A 41 11.05 2.48 -10.88
N ALA A 42 10.38 1.58 -10.16
CA ALA A 42 10.88 0.23 -9.87
C ALA A 42 9.74 -0.72 -9.48
N SER A 43 10.07 -2.00 -9.27
CA SER A 43 9.15 -2.92 -8.62
C SER A 43 8.75 -2.42 -7.23
N PHE A 44 7.55 -2.75 -6.77
CA PHE A 44 7.08 -2.36 -5.43
C PHE A 44 8.02 -2.85 -4.33
N TRP A 45 8.54 -4.07 -4.49
CA TRP A 45 9.47 -4.67 -3.54
C TRP A 45 10.80 -3.90 -3.47
N ASP A 46 11.38 -3.54 -4.63
CA ASP A 46 12.62 -2.75 -4.66
C ASP A 46 12.41 -1.33 -4.11
N ALA A 47 11.24 -0.74 -4.36
CA ALA A 47 10.87 0.57 -3.82
C ALA A 47 10.81 0.53 -2.28
N MET A 48 10.21 -0.54 -1.72
CA MET A 48 10.17 -0.80 -0.28
C MET A 48 11.58 -0.98 0.29
N GLU A 49 12.39 -1.88 -0.27
CA GLU A 49 13.74 -2.17 0.23
C GLU A 49 14.66 -0.95 0.21
N ARG A 50 14.49 -0.05 -0.78
CA ARG A 50 15.25 1.20 -0.92
C ARG A 50 14.66 2.37 -0.12
N GLY A 51 13.59 2.15 0.65
CA GLY A 51 12.94 3.19 1.46
C GLY A 51 12.25 4.28 0.65
N LYS A 52 11.94 4.03 -0.63
CA LYS A 52 11.30 5.00 -1.54
C LYS A 52 9.80 5.18 -1.30
N LEU A 53 9.21 4.33 -0.45
CA LEU A 53 7.80 4.40 -0.04
C LEU A 53 7.57 5.17 1.26
N LEU A 54 8.63 5.69 1.90
CA LEU A 54 8.52 6.51 3.10
C LEU A 54 7.71 7.78 2.80
N GLY A 55 6.73 8.10 3.65
CA GLY A 55 5.79 9.22 3.43
C GLY A 55 4.58 8.89 2.55
N TYR A 56 4.52 7.67 2.02
CA TYR A 56 3.43 7.15 1.18
C TYR A 56 2.71 5.97 1.83
N CYS A 57 2.55 5.99 3.17
CA CYS A 57 2.00 4.86 3.94
C CYS A 57 0.62 4.41 3.46
N PHE A 58 -0.31 5.35 3.23
CA PHE A 58 -1.64 5.04 2.69
C PHE A 58 -1.55 4.47 1.26
N GLN A 59 -0.91 5.20 0.35
CA GLN A 59 -0.78 4.81 -1.06
C GLN A 59 -0.14 3.42 -1.19
N ALA A 60 1.00 3.19 -0.51
CA ALA A 60 1.74 1.95 -0.62
C ALA A 60 0.98 0.76 -0.02
N THR A 61 0.29 0.96 1.11
CA THR A 61 -0.53 -0.08 1.75
C THR A 61 -1.74 -0.45 0.88
N GLU A 62 -2.42 0.55 0.31
CA GLU A 62 -3.56 0.33 -0.58
C GLU A 62 -3.14 -0.39 -1.86
N VAL A 63 -2.02 -0.01 -2.48
CA VAL A 63 -1.48 -0.68 -3.65
C VAL A 63 -1.13 -2.15 -3.36
N ALA A 64 -0.42 -2.41 -2.26
CA ALA A 64 -0.08 -3.77 -1.85
C ALA A 64 -1.34 -4.62 -1.58
N SER A 65 -2.41 -3.99 -1.08
CA SER A 65 -3.69 -4.69 -0.81
C SER A 65 -4.36 -5.25 -2.07
N LEU A 66 -4.07 -4.70 -3.25
CA LEU A 66 -4.69 -5.14 -4.51
C LEU A 66 -4.26 -6.56 -4.94
N VAL A 67 -3.18 -7.10 -4.38
CA VAL A 67 -2.64 -8.44 -4.71
C VAL A 67 -2.55 -9.38 -3.50
N LEU A 68 -2.81 -8.87 -2.30
CA LEU A 68 -2.77 -9.63 -1.07
C LEU A 68 -4.19 -10.01 -0.64
N SER A 69 -4.55 -11.28 -0.81
CA SER A 69 -5.83 -11.83 -0.37
C SER A 69 -5.83 -12.19 1.13
N ASN A 70 -7.00 -12.34 1.73
CA ASN A 70 -7.17 -12.76 3.14
C ASN A 70 -6.34 -11.92 4.14
N SER A 71 -6.25 -10.63 3.86
CA SER A 71 -5.47 -9.67 4.62
C SER A 71 -6.35 -8.47 4.97
N PHE A 72 -5.82 -7.55 5.76
CA PHE A 72 -6.49 -6.30 6.08
C PHE A 72 -5.57 -5.11 5.89
N VAL A 73 -6.10 -4.05 5.30
CA VAL A 73 -5.53 -2.70 5.39
C VAL A 73 -5.88 -2.17 6.78
N CYS A 74 -4.87 -1.97 7.60
CA CYS A 74 -4.98 -1.35 8.90
C CYS A 74 -4.59 0.13 8.77
N ARG A 75 -5.38 1.00 9.40
CA ARG A 75 -5.08 2.43 9.52
C ARG A 75 -5.16 2.83 10.98
N GLY A 76 -4.24 3.67 11.40
CA GLY A 76 -4.10 4.00 12.81
C GLY A 76 -3.18 5.17 13.05
N VAL A 77 -2.88 5.41 14.31
CA VAL A 77 -1.89 6.39 14.75
C VAL A 77 -0.70 5.66 15.33
N ILE A 78 0.49 5.96 14.82
CA ILE A 78 1.76 5.51 15.36
C ILE A 78 2.54 6.76 15.74
N LEU A 79 2.85 6.90 17.03
CA LEU A 79 3.69 7.99 17.54
C LEU A 79 3.16 9.38 17.16
N SER A 80 1.83 9.57 17.29
CA SER A 80 1.08 10.78 16.93
C SER A 80 0.98 11.10 15.43
N CYS A 81 1.40 10.19 14.55
CA CYS A 81 1.24 10.32 13.11
C CYS A 81 0.25 9.30 12.58
N GLU A 82 -0.68 9.73 11.72
CA GLU A 82 -1.53 8.78 10.99
C GLU A 82 -0.65 7.89 10.09
N HIS A 83 -0.95 6.60 10.05
CA HIS A 83 -0.17 5.61 9.33
C HIS A 83 -1.06 4.46 8.84
N ALA A 84 -0.54 3.69 7.89
CA ALA A 84 -1.22 2.51 7.35
C ALA A 84 -0.23 1.37 7.11
N TRP A 85 -0.71 0.15 7.32
CA TRP A 85 0.02 -1.09 7.15
C TRP A 85 -0.94 -2.24 6.80
N ILE A 86 -0.40 -3.38 6.42
CA ILE A 86 -1.17 -4.60 6.15
C ILE A 86 -1.00 -5.58 7.29
N SER A 87 -2.10 -6.11 7.80
CA SER A 87 -2.12 -7.27 8.69
C SER A 87 -2.58 -8.50 7.90
N LEU A 88 -1.81 -9.59 7.91
CA LEU A 88 -2.13 -10.81 7.15
C LEU A 88 -1.83 -12.08 7.94
N ASP A 89 -2.62 -13.12 7.69
CA ASP A 89 -2.39 -14.44 8.28
C ASP A 89 -1.58 -15.33 7.34
N TYR A 90 -0.51 -15.93 7.87
CA TYR A 90 0.34 -16.87 7.14
C TYR A 90 0.75 -18.04 8.05
N LYS A 91 0.39 -19.26 7.64
CA LYS A 91 0.67 -20.50 8.37
C LYS A 91 0.27 -20.44 9.86
N GLY A 92 -0.89 -19.86 10.17
CA GLY A 92 -1.43 -19.78 11.53
C GLY A 92 -0.83 -18.68 12.42
N LYS A 93 -0.01 -17.78 11.86
CA LYS A 93 0.51 -16.59 12.54
C LYS A 93 0.09 -15.33 11.80
N THR A 94 -0.18 -14.27 12.55
CA THR A 94 -0.47 -12.94 11.98
C THR A 94 0.82 -12.15 11.83
N TYR A 95 1.07 -11.65 10.63
CA TYR A 95 2.19 -10.80 10.28
C TYR A 95 1.73 -9.40 9.90
N VAL A 96 2.61 -8.44 10.10
CA VAL A 96 2.49 -7.08 9.57
C VAL A 96 3.45 -6.92 8.40
N LEU A 97 2.94 -6.40 7.28
CA LEU A 97 3.71 -5.80 6.21
C LEU A 97 3.46 -4.28 6.26
N ASP A 98 4.51 -3.51 6.48
CA ASP A 98 4.50 -2.05 6.46
C ASP A 98 5.46 -1.57 5.36
N PRO A 99 4.93 -1.28 4.15
CA PRO A 99 5.78 -0.92 3.02
C PRO A 99 6.53 0.40 3.20
N ALA A 100 5.91 1.37 3.89
CA ALA A 100 6.51 2.69 4.07
C ALA A 100 7.68 2.66 5.06
N LEU A 101 7.64 1.78 6.07
CA LEU A 101 8.72 1.58 7.01
C LEU A 101 9.73 0.49 6.59
N ASN A 102 9.51 -0.15 5.43
CA ASN A 102 10.26 -1.32 4.97
C ASN A 102 10.35 -2.41 6.04
N LEU A 103 9.18 -2.85 6.51
CA LEU A 103 9.09 -3.72 7.67
C LEU A 103 8.12 -4.88 7.45
N ILE A 104 8.61 -6.07 7.80
CA ILE A 104 7.85 -7.32 7.87
C ILE A 104 8.15 -7.97 9.22
N CYS A 105 7.14 -8.18 10.06
CA CYS A 105 7.32 -8.84 11.36
C CYS A 105 6.04 -9.54 11.82
N GLU A 106 6.11 -10.35 12.89
CA GLU A 106 4.90 -10.86 13.55
C GLU A 106 4.15 -9.72 14.25
N GLN A 107 2.81 -9.74 14.23
CA GLN A 107 1.96 -8.66 14.74
C GLN A 107 2.31 -8.25 16.18
N TYR A 108 2.59 -9.22 17.06
CA TYR A 108 2.92 -8.93 18.46
C TYR A 108 4.17 -8.03 18.62
N LEU A 109 5.13 -8.12 17.70
CA LEU A 109 6.33 -7.27 17.72
C LEU A 109 6.00 -5.85 17.27
N TYR A 110 5.18 -5.73 16.23
CA TYR A 110 4.69 -4.44 15.77
C TYR A 110 3.96 -3.70 16.91
N ASP A 111 3.05 -4.42 17.58
CA ASP A 111 2.27 -3.87 18.68
C ASP A 111 3.14 -3.48 19.88
N LEU A 112 4.11 -4.33 20.25
CA LEU A 112 5.01 -4.08 21.37
C LEU A 112 5.92 -2.86 21.17
N PHE A 113 6.39 -2.62 19.95
CA PHE A 113 7.40 -1.58 19.69
C PHE A 113 6.82 -0.27 19.13
N LEU A 114 5.69 -0.32 18.43
CA LEU A 114 5.06 0.87 17.82
C LEU A 114 3.76 1.28 18.50
N GLU A 115 3.15 0.40 19.29
CA GLU A 115 1.93 0.67 20.06
C GLU A 115 0.84 1.39 19.24
N PRO A 116 0.44 0.85 18.08
CA PRO A 116 -0.47 1.53 17.18
C PRO A 116 -1.87 1.67 17.79
N GLU A 117 -2.46 2.86 17.70
CA GLU A 117 -3.89 3.06 17.93
C GLU A 117 -4.65 2.73 16.63
N ILE A 118 -5.50 1.70 16.64
CA ILE A 118 -6.22 1.27 15.44
C ILE A 118 -7.48 2.13 15.23
N LEU A 119 -7.54 2.82 14.09
CA LEU A 119 -8.72 3.60 13.67
C LEU A 119 -9.64 2.81 12.74
N ALA A 120 -9.07 1.98 11.86
CA ALA A 120 -9.83 1.14 10.94
C ALA A 120 -9.07 -0.13 10.54
N LYS A 121 -9.83 -1.19 10.24
CA LYS A 121 -9.34 -2.44 9.68
C LYS A 121 -10.26 -2.86 8.54
N ILE A 122 -9.74 -2.85 7.32
CA ILE A 122 -10.52 -2.99 6.08
C ILE A 122 -10.07 -4.26 5.36
N PRO A 123 -10.97 -5.20 5.05
CA PRO A 123 -10.61 -6.39 4.30
C PRO A 123 -10.02 -6.04 2.94
N THR A 124 -8.92 -6.67 2.54
CA THR A 124 -8.34 -6.39 1.21
C THR A 124 -9.27 -6.79 0.06
N SER A 125 -10.18 -7.74 0.29
CA SER A 125 -11.25 -8.07 -0.67
C SER A 125 -12.17 -6.88 -0.95
N PHE A 126 -12.46 -6.05 0.04
CA PHE A 126 -13.25 -4.83 -0.14
C PHE A 126 -12.49 -3.82 -1.01
N VAL A 127 -11.20 -3.61 -0.76
CA VAL A 127 -10.35 -2.72 -1.56
C VAL A 127 -10.24 -3.19 -3.01
N GLN A 128 -10.08 -4.50 -3.22
CA GLN A 128 -10.01 -5.12 -4.55
C GLN A 128 -11.33 -4.99 -5.33
N GLN A 129 -12.46 -5.13 -4.63
CA GLN A 129 -13.79 -4.94 -5.22
C GLN A 129 -13.99 -3.48 -5.64
N ASP A 130 -13.67 -2.53 -4.76
CA ASP A 130 -13.82 -1.10 -5.04
C ASP A 130 -12.91 -0.66 -6.20
N PHE A 131 -11.66 -1.14 -6.23
CA PHE A 131 -10.75 -0.92 -7.36
C PHE A 131 -11.31 -1.42 -8.69
N SER A 132 -11.93 -2.61 -8.71
CA SER A 132 -12.57 -3.16 -9.91
C SER A 132 -13.73 -2.29 -10.39
N LEU A 133 -14.49 -1.68 -9.46
CA LEU A 133 -15.55 -0.72 -9.81
C LEU A 133 -14.97 0.55 -10.44
N TYR A 134 -13.86 1.09 -9.92
CA TYR A 134 -13.19 2.23 -10.55
C TYR A 134 -12.74 1.91 -11.98
N GLN A 135 -12.17 0.72 -12.21
CA GLN A 135 -11.77 0.29 -13.55
C GLN A 135 -12.95 0.16 -14.51
N ALA A 136 -14.11 -0.29 -14.04
CA ALA A 136 -15.31 -0.41 -14.85
C ALA A 136 -15.89 0.97 -15.22
N HIS A 137 -16.04 1.87 -14.25
CA HIS A 137 -16.62 3.19 -14.47
C HIS A 137 -15.72 4.10 -15.32
N GLN A 138 -14.39 3.95 -15.27
CA GLN A 138 -13.49 4.73 -16.13
C GLN A 138 -13.60 4.42 -17.62
N LYS A 139 -14.20 3.29 -18.01
CA LYS A 139 -14.53 3.02 -19.41
C LYS A 139 -15.67 3.90 -19.94
N GLU A 140 -16.43 4.52 -19.04
CA GLU A 140 -17.45 5.53 -19.34
C GLU A 140 -16.80 6.92 -19.12
N GLU A 141 -16.18 7.48 -20.16
CA GLU A 141 -15.41 8.74 -20.05
C GLU A 141 -16.23 9.90 -19.46
N HIS A 142 -15.99 10.24 -18.18
CA HIS A 142 -16.55 11.43 -17.54
C HIS A 142 -15.63 12.65 -17.73
N ILE A 143 -16.19 13.77 -18.21
CA ILE A 143 -15.46 15.01 -18.53
C ILE A 143 -14.63 15.56 -17.34
N PRO A 144 -15.12 15.58 -16.08
CA PRO A 144 -14.33 16.04 -14.93
C PRO A 144 -13.04 15.25 -14.73
N ASP A 145 -13.06 13.95 -14.98
CA ASP A 145 -11.89 13.07 -14.81
C ASP A 145 -10.82 13.37 -15.87
N LEU A 146 -11.21 13.69 -17.10
CA LEU A 146 -10.28 14.09 -18.17
C LEU A 146 -9.56 15.40 -17.84
N ILE A 147 -10.27 16.38 -17.26
CA ILE A 147 -9.67 17.65 -16.84
C ILE A 147 -8.67 17.40 -15.70
N LEU A 148 -9.06 16.60 -14.71
CA LEU A 148 -8.18 16.26 -13.60
C LEU A 148 -6.94 15.51 -14.09
N LYS A 149 -7.09 14.46 -14.92
CA LYS A 149 -5.95 13.73 -15.50
C LYS A 149 -4.98 14.67 -16.23
N ARG A 150 -5.48 15.63 -17.01
CA ARG A 150 -4.64 16.62 -17.70
C ARG A 150 -3.91 17.55 -16.72
N LEU A 151 -4.57 18.02 -15.66
CA LEU A 151 -3.94 18.88 -14.64
C LEU A 151 -2.85 18.15 -13.84
N LEU A 152 -2.96 16.83 -13.72
CA LEU A 152 -2.02 16.00 -12.98
C LEU A 152 -0.97 15.32 -13.90
N ASP A 153 -0.99 15.62 -15.20
CA ASP A 153 -0.13 14.99 -16.22
C ASP A 153 -0.20 13.44 -16.20
N VAL A 154 -1.40 12.92 -15.97
CA VAL A 154 -1.68 11.48 -15.92
C VAL A 154 -2.19 11.01 -17.29
N PRO A 155 -1.68 9.89 -17.84
CA PRO A 155 -2.18 9.34 -19.10
C PRO A 155 -3.70 9.12 -19.06
N SER A 156 -4.39 9.41 -20.17
CA SER A 156 -5.85 9.28 -20.24
C SER A 156 -6.35 7.86 -19.99
N SER A 157 -5.53 6.85 -20.31
CA SER A 157 -5.79 5.43 -20.07
C SER A 157 -5.63 5.00 -18.61
N SER A 158 -5.01 5.82 -17.76
CA SER A 158 -4.78 5.46 -16.36
C SER A 158 -6.04 5.61 -15.53
N VAL A 159 -6.25 4.70 -14.60
CA VAL A 159 -7.26 4.83 -13.55
C VAL A 159 -6.73 5.73 -12.45
N TYR A 160 -7.33 6.90 -12.30
CA TYR A 160 -6.95 7.84 -11.26
C TYR A 160 -7.95 7.73 -10.10
N ILE A 161 -7.43 7.45 -8.91
CA ILE A 161 -8.25 7.31 -7.70
C ILE A 161 -7.91 8.47 -6.76
N LEU A 162 -8.97 9.23 -6.47
CA LEU A 162 -8.98 10.26 -5.45
C LEU A 162 -9.59 9.65 -4.19
N GLY A 163 -8.76 9.38 -3.18
CA GLY A 163 -9.21 8.80 -1.92
C GLY A 163 -10.06 9.78 -1.12
N SER A 164 -10.94 9.25 -0.28
CA SER A 164 -11.82 10.05 0.57
C SER A 164 -11.13 10.47 1.87
N GLU A 165 -11.78 11.36 2.62
CA GLU A 165 -11.39 11.73 3.99
C GLU A 165 -11.96 10.75 5.05
N ASN A 166 -12.65 9.69 4.63
CA ASN A 166 -13.16 8.68 5.56
C ASN A 166 -12.14 7.54 5.70
N VAL A 167 -11.59 7.42 6.91
CA VAL A 167 -10.56 6.40 7.26
C VAL A 167 -11.03 4.95 7.04
N ARG A 168 -12.32 4.70 6.81
CA ARG A 168 -12.89 3.36 6.56
C ARG A 168 -13.09 3.02 5.09
N ASP A 169 -12.93 3.97 4.17
CA ASP A 169 -13.13 3.71 2.74
C ASP A 169 -11.95 2.95 2.14
N ALA A 170 -12.13 2.31 0.98
CA ALA A 170 -11.07 1.51 0.37
C ALA A 170 -9.79 2.32 0.11
N PHE A 171 -9.96 3.57 -0.31
CA PHE A 171 -8.90 4.51 -0.64
C PHE A 171 -9.04 5.78 0.21
N TYR A 172 -8.10 6.05 1.11
CA TYR A 172 -8.14 7.15 2.07
C TYR A 172 -6.98 8.11 1.84
N ARG A 173 -7.28 9.39 1.58
CA ARG A 173 -6.29 10.44 1.29
C ARG A 173 -5.25 10.01 0.24
N THR A 174 -5.66 9.14 -0.68
CA THR A 174 -4.83 8.59 -1.73
C THR A 174 -4.96 9.46 -2.97
N TYR A 175 -3.86 9.61 -3.68
CA TYR A 175 -3.78 10.34 -4.94
C TYR A 175 -2.89 9.51 -5.84
N THR A 176 -3.48 8.46 -6.40
CA THR A 176 -2.73 7.42 -7.09
C THR A 176 -3.32 7.18 -8.46
N ALA A 177 -2.46 7.28 -9.48
CA ALA A 177 -2.79 6.88 -10.83
C ALA A 177 -2.33 5.45 -11.07
N PHE A 178 -3.14 4.66 -11.75
CA PHE A 178 -2.91 3.24 -11.98
C PHE A 178 -2.92 2.95 -13.48
N ASP A 179 -1.85 2.34 -13.98
CA ASP A 179 -1.80 1.72 -15.30
C ASP A 179 -1.54 0.23 -15.16
N GLY A 180 -2.34 -0.61 -15.81
CA GLY A 180 -2.11 -2.04 -15.66
C GLY A 180 -2.98 -2.94 -16.51
N GLN A 181 -2.65 -4.23 -16.42
CA GLN A 181 -3.37 -5.33 -17.06
C GLN A 181 -3.99 -6.21 -15.99
N MET A 182 -5.29 -6.46 -16.14
CA MET A 182 -6.02 -7.47 -15.37
C MET A 182 -6.21 -8.71 -16.23
N GLU A 183 -6.06 -9.89 -15.64
CA GLU A 183 -6.34 -11.18 -16.28
C GLU A 183 -7.10 -12.06 -15.30
N ASN A 184 -8.30 -12.54 -15.68
CA ASN A 184 -9.18 -13.36 -14.84
C ASN A 184 -9.40 -12.75 -13.44
N ASP A 185 -9.78 -11.46 -13.39
CA ASP A 185 -10.01 -10.66 -12.18
C ASP A 185 -8.79 -10.55 -11.24
N LYS A 186 -7.59 -10.81 -11.75
CA LYS A 186 -6.34 -10.67 -11.00
C LYS A 186 -5.43 -9.66 -11.67
N VAL A 187 -4.66 -8.95 -10.85
CA VAL A 187 -3.60 -8.06 -11.33
C VAL A 187 -2.48 -8.89 -11.94
N LYS A 188 -2.24 -8.70 -13.24
CA LYS A 188 -1.09 -9.29 -13.95
C LYS A 188 0.12 -8.38 -13.91
N SER A 189 -0.10 -7.09 -14.10
CA SER A 189 0.90 -6.03 -13.97
C SER A 189 0.18 -4.73 -13.64
N LEU A 190 0.68 -3.98 -12.66
CA LEU A 190 0.11 -2.71 -12.25
C LEU A 190 1.21 -1.74 -11.85
N VAL A 191 1.24 -0.59 -12.51
CA VAL A 191 2.08 0.56 -12.17
C VAL A 191 1.21 1.54 -11.39
N ALA A 192 1.56 1.76 -10.13
CA ALA A 192 0.97 2.79 -9.29
C ALA A 192 1.86 4.03 -9.27
N ARG A 193 1.33 5.18 -9.71
CA ARG A 193 2.01 6.47 -9.69
C ARG A 193 1.53 7.28 -8.50
N PHE A 194 2.42 7.57 -7.58
CA PHE A 194 2.11 8.38 -6.41
C PHE A 194 2.28 9.85 -6.74
N ASP A 195 1.30 10.67 -6.37
CA ASP A 195 1.45 12.11 -6.45
C ASP A 195 2.56 12.56 -5.48
N SER A 196 3.62 13.14 -6.05
CA SER A 196 4.80 13.59 -5.33
C SER A 196 4.73 15.04 -4.89
N ARG A 197 3.65 15.76 -5.22
CA ARG A 197 3.46 17.19 -4.89
C ARG A 197 2.95 17.44 -3.45
N LYS A 198 3.16 16.48 -2.54
CA LYS A 198 2.80 16.62 -1.12
C LYS A 198 3.64 17.68 -0.42
#